data_AF-A0A845QJ63-F1
#
_entry.id   AF-A0A845QJ63-F1
#
_cell.length_a   1.000
_cell.length_b   1.000
_cell.length_c   1.000
_cell.angle_alpha   90.00
_cell.angle_beta   90.00
_cell.angle_gamma   90.00
#
_symmetry.space_group_name_H-M   'P 1'
#
loop_
_entity.id
_entity.type
_entity.pdbx_description
1 polymer ?
#
loop_
_entity_poly.entity_id
_entity_poly.type
_entity_poly.pdbx_seq_one_letter_code
_entity_poly.pdbx_strand_id
1 'polypeptide(L)' 'MSVITAWVKDIFIVILAITFLEILLPESSMAKYLKFIFSIIVLATILSPLASFLE' A
#
# COMPACT_ATOMS: atom_id res chain seq x y z
N MET A 1 -18.16 6.25 9.57
CA MET A 1 -17.38 5.00 9.71
C MET A 1 -16.39 5.19 10.84
N SER A 2 -16.09 4.17 11.65
CA SER A 2 -15.01 4.31 12.63
C SER A 2 -13.70 4.60 11.90
N VAL A 3 -12.79 5.39 12.50
CA VAL A 3 -11.48 5.73 11.92
C VAL A 3 -10.71 4.47 11.52
N ILE A 4 -10.81 3.42 12.35
CA ILE A 4 -10.22 2.11 12.08
C ILE A 4 -10.85 1.46 10.84
N THR A 5 -12.18 1.48 10.70
CA THR A 5 -12.86 0.91 9.52
C THR A 5 -12.47 1.63 8.23
N ALA A 6 -12.32 2.95 8.26
CA ALA A 6 -11.87 3.72 7.10
C ALA A 6 -10.43 3.35 6.72
N TRP A 7 -9.52 3.34 7.70
CA TRP A 7 -8.12 2.97 7.50
C TRP A 7 -7.94 1.55 6.93
N VAL A 8 -8.66 0.57 7.45
CA VAL A 8 -8.61 -0.81 6.93
C VAL A 8 -9.12 -0.88 5.49
N LYS A 9 -10.17 -0.10 5.15
CA LYS A 9 -10.68 -0.01 3.78
C LYS A 9 -9.63 0.61 2.84
N ASP A 10 -8.91 1.63 3.30
CA ASP A 10 -7.86 2.27 2.50
C ASP A 10 -6.69 1.32 2.22
N ILE A 11 -6.24 0.55 3.23
CA ILE A 11 -5.25 -0.52 3.05
C ILE A 11 -5.72 -1.52 2.00
N PHE A 12 -6.97 -1.97 2.10
CA PHE A 12 -7.54 -2.94 1.16
C PHE A 12 -7.53 -2.42 -0.29
N ILE A 13 -7.93 -1.16 -0.50
CA ILE A 13 -7.91 -0.53 -1.83
C ILE A 13 -6.48 -0.42 -2.38
N VAL A 14 -5.52 -0.02 -1.55
CA VAL A 14 -4.11 0.10 -1.95
C VAL A 14 -3.53 -1.26 -2.35
N ILE A 15 -3.78 -2.30 -1.55
CA ILE A 15 -3.31 -3.66 -1.85
C ILE A 15 -3.93 -4.16 -3.16
N LEU A 16 -5.25 -4.00 -3.34
CA LEU A 16 -5.92 -4.38 -4.59
C LEU A 16 -5.29 -3.70 -5.81
N ALA A 17 -5.08 -2.39 -5.74
CA ALA A 17 -4.47 -1.64 -6.83
C ALA A 17 -3.06 -2.15 -7.15
N ILE A 18 -2.24 -2.41 -6.13
CA ILE A 18 -0.90 -2.97 -6.29
C ILE A 18 -0.96 -4.36 -6.93
N THR A 19 -1.89 -5.22 -6.52
CA THR A 19 -2.04 -6.55 -7.13
C THR A 19 -2.32 -6.46 -8.63
N PHE A 20 -3.18 -5.53 -9.06
CA PHE A 20 -3.40 -5.29 -10.49
C PHE A 20 -2.14 -4.77 -11.19
N LEU A 21 -1.40 -3.84 -10.57
CA LEU A 21 -0.15 -3.33 -11.13
C LEU A 21 0.88 -4.45 -11.29
N GLU A 22 1.03 -5.34 -10.30
CA GLU A 22 1.96 -6.47 -10.37
C GLU A 22 1.65 -7.44 -11.52
N ILE A 23 0.37 -7.67 -11.82
CA ILE A 23 -0.06 -8.51 -12.94
C ILE A 23 0.34 -7.89 -14.29
N LEU A 24 0.28 -6.56 -14.38
CA LEU A 24 0.64 -5.83 -15.60
C LEU A 24 2.16 -5.65 -15.76
N LEU A 25 2.93 -5.78 -14.67
CA LEU A 25 4.38 -5.57 -14.71
C LEU A 25 5.08 -6.72 -15.43
N PRO A 26 5.87 -6.43 -16.49
CA PRO A 26 6.65 -7.45 -17.17
C PRO A 26 7.82 -7.91 -16.28
N GLU A 27 8.13 -9.20 -16.33
CA GLU A 27 9.28 -9.79 -15.62
C GLU A 27 10.59 -9.13 -16.08
N SER A 28 11.14 -8.27 -15.23
CA SER A 28 12.33 -7.45 -15.51
C SER A 28 13.08 -7.14 -14.22
N SER A 29 14.35 -6.72 -14.35
CA SER A 29 15.09 -6.16 -13.22
C SER A 29 14.37 -4.95 -12.63
N MET A 30 13.74 -4.12 -13.47
CA MET A 30 12.95 -2.95 -13.05
C MET A 30 11.72 -3.33 -12.21
N ALA A 31 11.03 -4.42 -12.56
CA ALA A 31 9.88 -4.90 -11.80
C ALA A 31 10.21 -5.21 -10.34
N LYS A 32 11.43 -5.69 -10.04
CA LYS A 32 11.89 -5.93 -8.66
C LYS A 32 11.94 -4.65 -7.84
N TYR A 33 12.44 -3.56 -8.43
CA TYR A 33 12.48 -2.26 -7.76
C TYR A 33 11.08 -1.68 -7.57
N LEU A 34 10.18 -1.86 -8.55
CA LEU A 34 8.78 -1.42 -8.41
C LEU A 34 8.04 -2.17 -7.30
N LYS A 35 8.23 -3.50 -7.19
CA LYS A 35 7.68 -4.29 -6.06
C LYS A 35 8.16 -3.80 -4.70
N PHE A 36 9.42 -3.36 -4.60
CA PHE A 36 9.94 -2.73 -3.39
C PHE A 36 9.26 -1.39 -3.09
N ILE A 37 9.06 -0.53 -4.10
CA ILE A 37 8.34 0.74 -3.93
C ILE A 37 6.89 0.49 -3.48
N PHE A 38 6.20 -0.48 -4.07
CA PHE A 38 4.85 -0.87 -3.65
C PHE A 38 4.80 -1.33 -2.19
N SER A 39 5.81 -2.08 -1.75
CA SER A 39 5.94 -2.50 -0.35
C SER A 39 6.06 -1.31 0.60
N ILE A 40 6.81 -0.26 0.21
CA ILE A 40 6.92 0.98 1.00
C ILE A 40 5.57 1.71 1.05
N ILE A 41 4.81 1.75 -0.05
CA ILE A 41 3.48 2.37 -0.09
C ILE A 41 2.51 1.65 0.86
N VAL A 42 2.51 0.31 0.84
CA VAL A 42 1.70 -0.49 1.78
C VAL A 42 2.11 -0.20 3.22
N LEU A 43 3.40 -0.18 3.51
CA LEU A 43 3.92 0.13 4.84
C LEU A 43 3.47 1.52 5.30
N ALA A 44 3.61 2.55 4.45
CA ALA A 44 3.18 3.91 4.78
C ALA A 44 1.67 3.98 5.06
N THR A 45 0.86 3.26 4.29
CA THR A 45 -0.60 3.19 4.49
C THR A 45 -0.95 2.51 5.82
N ILE A 46 -0.24 1.44 6.19
CA ILE A 46 -0.40 0.77 7.48
C ILE A 46 0.03 1.69 8.65
N LEU A 47 1.09 2.47 8.48
CA LEU A 47 1.59 3.36 9.52
C LEU A 47 0.82 4.69 9.62
N SER A 48 -0.06 5.01 8.67
CA SER A 48 -0.86 6.24 8.66
C SER A 48 -1.55 6.58 9.99
N PRO A 49 -2.24 5.67 10.71
CA PRO A 49 -2.85 5.99 11.99
C PRO A 49 -1.81 6.36 13.06
N LEU A 50 -0.56 5.89 12.97
CA LEU A 50 0.51 6.30 13.89
C LEU A 50 0.83 7.80 13.76
N ALA A 51 0.70 8.38 12.56
CA ALA A 51 0.85 9.81 12.37
C ALA A 51 -0.21 10.60 13.17
N SER A 52 -1.43 10.09 13.29
CA SER A 52 -2.48 10.72 14.10
C SER A 52 -2.27 10.58 15.63
N PHE A 53 -1.34 9.72 16.07
CA PHE A 53 -0.96 9.59 17.48
C PHE A 53 0.27 10.44 17.87
N LEU A 54 0.96 11.03 16.88
CA LEU A 54 2.14 11.89 17.09
C LEU A 54 1.80 13.39 17.09
N GLU A 55 0.53 13.74 16.88
CA GLU A 55 -0.03 15.10 17.03
C GLU A 55 -0.63 15.32 18.42
#